data_AF-A0A915YQY4-F1
#
_entry.id   AF-A0A915YQY4-F1
#
_cell.length_a   1.000
_cell.length_b   1.000
_cell.length_c   1.000
_cell.angle_alpha   90.00
_cell.angle_beta   90.00
_cell.angle_gamma   90.00
#
_symmetry.space_group_name_H-M   'P 1'
#
loop_
_entity.id
_entity.type
_entity.pdbx_description
1 polymer ?
#
loop_
_entity_poly.entity_id
_entity_poly.type
_entity_poly.pdbx_seq_one_letter_code
_entity_poly.pdbx_strand_id
1 'polypeptide(L)'
;MTHYTELSPQEKGKILAYMENFNPAQIARKMGRDPTTICRFIDKYKKTGKTENLPRSGRPSALNDNEKNAHSLMNLTTAKQILYDAGIHSHVAAKKPFISKRYASARISWCEKYKEKTARDWAQVIFSDESSIEIGKQS
;
A
#
# COMPACT_ATOMS: atom_id res chain seq x y z
N MET A 1 1.08 -35.79 5.50
CA MET A 1 1.21 -34.67 4.53
C MET A 1 2.68 -34.37 4.36
N THR A 2 3.27 -34.70 3.20
CA THR A 2 4.64 -34.29 2.88
C THR A 2 4.62 -32.80 2.54
N HIS A 3 5.22 -31.96 3.39
CA HIS A 3 5.37 -30.54 3.08
C HIS A 3 6.37 -30.39 1.94
N TYR A 4 5.91 -29.95 0.77
CA TYR A 4 6.80 -29.51 -0.30
C TYR A 4 7.47 -28.21 0.14
N THR A 5 8.77 -28.25 0.42
CA THR A 5 9.57 -27.06 0.69
C THR A 5 10.04 -26.45 -0.63
N GLU A 6 9.82 -25.16 -0.83
CA GLU A 6 10.39 -24.45 -1.98
C GLU A 6 11.92 -24.41 -1.89
N LEU A 7 12.57 -24.41 -3.06
CA LEU A 7 14.01 -24.22 -3.16
C LEU A 7 14.37 -22.78 -2.78
N SER A 8 15.23 -22.63 -1.77
CA SER A 8 15.74 -21.32 -1.36
C SER A 8 16.62 -20.69 -2.45
N PRO A 9 16.77 -19.35 -2.48
CA PRO A 9 17.68 -18.67 -3.41
C PRO A 9 19.11 -19.22 -3.40
N GLN A 10 19.61 -19.58 -2.21
CA GLN A 10 20.94 -20.14 -2.01
C GLN A 10 21.05 -21.53 -2.63
N GLU A 11 20.04 -22.38 -2.45
CA GLU A 11 20.00 -23.70 -3.07
C GLU A 11 19.93 -23.62 -4.60
N LYS A 12 19.14 -22.68 -5.12
CA LYS A 12 19.06 -22.42 -6.56
C LYS A 12 20.41 -21.99 -7.13
N GLY A 13 21.12 -21.09 -6.44
CA GLY A 13 22.47 -20.67 -6.82
C GLY A 13 23.48 -21.83 -6.82
N LYS A 14 23.43 -22.70 -5.79
CA LYS A 14 24.28 -23.91 -5.73
C LYS A 14 24.01 -24.87 -6.90
N ILE A 15 22.74 -25.06 -7.28
CA ILE A 15 22.38 -25.93 -8.40
C ILE A 15 22.93 -25.38 -9.72
N LEU A 16 22.86 -24.06 -9.93
CA LEU A 16 23.46 -23.42 -11.10
C LEU A 16 24.97 -23.64 -11.16
N ALA A 17 25.68 -23.45 -10.04
CA ALA A 17 27.12 -23.67 -9.98
C ALA A 17 27.50 -25.14 -10.26
N TYR A 18 26.69 -26.10 -9.80
CA TYR A 18 26.95 -27.52 -10.06
C TYR A 18 26.54 -28.00 -11.45
N MET A 19 25.70 -27.25 -12.16
CA MET A 19 25.23 -27.62 -13.49
C MET A 19 26.36 -27.74 -14.53
N GLU A 20 27.46 -27.01 -14.34
CA GLU A 20 28.61 -27.04 -15.25
C GLU A 20 29.42 -28.35 -15.15
N ASN A 21 29.38 -29.02 -14.00
CA ASN A 21 30.33 -30.09 -13.66
C ASN A 21 29.66 -31.42 -13.29
N PHE A 22 28.36 -31.42 -12.98
CA PHE A 22 27.65 -32.59 -12.46
C PHE A 22 26.33 -32.82 -13.19
N ASN A 23 25.93 -34.08 -13.32
CA ASN A 23 24.61 -34.41 -13.84
C ASN A 23 23.51 -34.15 -12.78
N PRO A 24 22.24 -33.92 -13.19
CA PRO A 24 21.15 -33.59 -12.26
C PRO A 24 20.96 -34.60 -11.10
N ALA A 25 21.20 -35.89 -11.34
CA ALA A 25 21.09 -36.93 -10.32
C ALA A 25 22.23 -36.85 -9.28
N GLN A 26 23.45 -36.51 -9.70
CA GLN A 26 24.58 -36.26 -8.80
C GLN A 26 24.34 -35.01 -7.96
N ILE A 27 23.81 -33.94 -8.57
CA ILE A 27 23.43 -32.70 -7.88
C ILE A 27 22.39 -32.99 -6.79
N ALA A 28 21.35 -33.76 -7.12
CA ALA A 28 20.30 -34.17 -6.19
C ALA A 28 20.85 -34.90 -4.96
N ARG A 29 21.71 -35.91 -5.17
CA ARG A 29 22.38 -36.65 -4.09
C ARG A 29 23.24 -35.74 -3.22
N LYS A 30 24.00 -34.84 -3.83
CA LYS A 30 24.92 -33.93 -3.12
C LYS A 30 24.18 -32.88 -2.28
N MET A 31 23.01 -32.46 -2.73
CA MET A 31 22.14 -31.48 -2.07
C MET A 31 21.14 -32.10 -1.09
N GLY A 32 20.97 -33.43 -1.09
CA GLY A 32 19.91 -34.10 -0.32
C GLY A 32 18.50 -33.71 -0.78
N ARG A 33 18.33 -33.38 -2.07
CA ARG A 33 17.05 -32.94 -2.65
C ARG A 33 16.52 -33.96 -3.65
N ASP A 34 15.21 -33.97 -3.83
CA ASP A 34 14.55 -34.88 -4.76
C ASP A 34 15.03 -34.64 -6.22
N PRO A 35 15.44 -35.69 -6.96
CA PRO A 35 15.94 -35.56 -8.34
C PRO A 35 14.96 -34.86 -9.29
N THR A 36 13.65 -35.05 -9.11
CA THR A 36 12.65 -34.39 -9.96
C THR A 36 12.58 -32.89 -9.70
N THR A 37 12.82 -32.47 -8.45
CA THR A 37 12.89 -31.03 -8.09
C THR A 37 14.07 -30.36 -8.77
N ILE A 38 15.24 -31.02 -8.79
CA ILE A 38 16.42 -30.53 -9.49
C ILE A 38 16.19 -30.46 -11.00
N CYS A 39 15.65 -31.52 -11.62
CA CYS A 39 15.35 -31.52 -13.05
C CYS A 39 14.35 -30.41 -13.42
N ARG A 40 13.22 -30.30 -12.71
CA ARG A 40 12.22 -29.25 -12.94
C ARG A 40 12.81 -27.84 -12.84
N PHE A 41 13.70 -27.62 -11.88
CA PHE A 41 14.38 -26.33 -11.74
C PHE A 41 15.32 -26.06 -12.92
N ILE A 42 16.16 -27.02 -13.31
CA ILE A 42 17.09 -26.89 -14.44
C ILE A 42 16.33 -26.63 -15.75
N ASP A 43 15.26 -27.37 -16.01
CA ASP A 43 14.45 -27.21 -17.22
C ASP A 43 13.79 -25.82 -17.26
N LYS A 44 13.23 -25.37 -16.13
CA LYS A 44 12.70 -24.01 -16.00
C LYS A 44 13.79 -22.96 -16.25
N TYR A 45 14.98 -23.14 -15.68
CA TYR A 45 16.08 -22.19 -15.84
C TYR A 45 16.57 -22.14 -17.30
N LYS A 46 16.72 -23.28 -17.97
CA LYS A 46 17.07 -23.33 -19.40
C LYS A 46 16.03 -22.63 -20.29
N LYS A 47 14.74 -22.71 -19.92
CA LYS A 47 13.65 -22.08 -20.68
C LYS A 47 13.52 -20.57 -20.43
N THR A 48 13.70 -20.11 -19.20
CA THR A 48 13.33 -18.75 -18.78
C THR A 48 14.52 -17.89 -18.35
N GLY A 49 15.66 -18.50 -18.01
CA GLY A 49 16.85 -17.82 -17.48
C GLY A 49 16.67 -17.25 -16.06
N LYS A 50 15.52 -17.46 -15.43
CA LYS A 50 15.16 -16.89 -14.12
C LYS A 50 15.26 -17.92 -13.01
N THR A 51 15.91 -17.56 -11.91
CA THR A 51 15.98 -18.36 -10.67
C THR A 51 14.77 -18.12 -9.76
N GLU A 52 14.16 -16.94 -9.85
CA GLU A 52 13.07 -16.53 -8.99
C GLU A 52 11.78 -17.31 -9.26
N ASN A 53 10.96 -17.47 -8.23
CA ASN A 53 9.62 -18.04 -8.37
C ASN A 53 8.73 -16.98 -9.02
N LEU A 54 8.12 -17.31 -10.16
CA LEU A 54 7.18 -16.39 -10.77
C LEU A 54 5.91 -16.34 -9.91
N PRO A 55 5.27 -15.18 -9.79
CA PRO A 55 3.95 -15.11 -9.19
C PRO A 55 3.03 -16.06 -9.95
N ARG A 56 2.24 -16.83 -9.21
CA ARG A 56 1.20 -17.66 -9.81
C ARG A 56 0.17 -16.72 -10.46
N SER A 57 -0.50 -17.19 -11.51
CA SER A 57 -1.54 -16.43 -12.22
C SER A 57 -2.66 -15.88 -11.32
N GLY A 58 -2.79 -16.45 -10.11
CA GLY A 58 -3.79 -16.03 -9.14
C GLY A 58 -5.20 -16.43 -9.58
N ARG A 59 -6.18 -15.95 -8.81
CA ARG A 59 -7.59 -16.11 -9.14
C ARG A 59 -7.93 -15.07 -10.22
N PRO A 60 -8.66 -15.42 -11.29
CA PRO A 60 -9.14 -14.43 -12.25
C PRO A 60 -10.04 -13.40 -11.54
N SER A 61 -9.93 -12.14 -11.94
CA SER A 61 -10.80 -11.06 -11.46
C SER A 61 -12.26 -11.41 -11.73
N ALA A 62 -13.14 -11.15 -10.77
CA ALA A 62 -14.58 -11.38 -10.92
C ALA A 62 -15.23 -10.40 -11.91
N LEU A 63 -14.59 -9.25 -12.16
CA LEU A 63 -15.07 -8.21 -13.07
C LEU A 63 -14.01 -7.87 -14.13
N ASN A 64 -14.46 -7.63 -15.36
CA ASN A 64 -13.65 -7.03 -16.42
C ASN A 64 -13.55 -5.50 -16.27
N ASP A 65 -12.67 -4.84 -17.02
CA ASP A 65 -12.44 -3.40 -16.83
C ASP A 65 -13.63 -2.52 -17.25
N ASN A 66 -14.48 -2.97 -18.17
CA ASN A 66 -15.71 -2.26 -18.54
C ASN A 66 -16.78 -2.38 -17.44
N GLU A 67 -16.92 -3.55 -16.83
CA GLU A 67 -17.78 -3.81 -15.67
C GLU A 67 -17.28 -3.04 -14.45
N LYS A 68 -15.96 -2.86 -14.32
CA LYS A 68 -15.35 -1.99 -13.30
C LYS A 68 -15.74 -0.50 -13.44
N ASN A 69 -16.15 -0.08 -14.63
CA ASN A 69 -16.63 1.28 -14.85
C ASN A 69 -18.15 1.40 -14.75
N ALA A 70 -18.87 0.27 -14.74
CA ALA A 70 -20.32 0.23 -14.63
C ALA A 70 -20.76 0.12 -13.16
N HIS A 71 -21.19 1.24 -12.57
CA HIS A 71 -21.66 1.32 -11.18
C HIS A 71 -22.80 0.35 -10.82
N SER A 72 -23.62 -0.08 -11.79
CA SER A 72 -24.83 -0.88 -11.58
C SER A 72 -24.57 -2.38 -11.30
N LEU A 73 -23.43 -2.92 -11.75
CA LEU A 73 -23.15 -4.37 -11.70
C LEU A 73 -22.26 -4.77 -10.52
N MET A 74 -21.89 -3.81 -9.67
CA MET A 74 -20.90 -4.02 -8.61
C MET A 74 -21.51 -4.34 -7.26
N ASN A 75 -20.89 -5.27 -6.56
CA ASN A 75 -21.06 -5.39 -5.12
C ASN A 75 -20.31 -4.25 -4.39
N LEU A 76 -20.89 -3.73 -3.30
CA LEU A 76 -20.32 -2.69 -2.44
C LEU A 76 -18.90 -3.01 -1.98
N THR A 77 -18.61 -4.27 -1.64
CA THR A 77 -17.27 -4.70 -1.20
C THR A 77 -16.24 -4.52 -2.31
N THR A 78 -16.60 -4.86 -3.55
CA THR A 78 -15.73 -4.72 -4.72
C THR A 78 -15.51 -3.25 -5.04
N ALA A 79 -16.56 -2.43 -4.99
CA ALA A 79 -16.46 -0.99 -5.19
C ALA A 79 -15.54 -0.33 -4.13
N LYS A 80 -15.68 -0.75 -2.86
CA LYS A 80 -14.81 -0.29 -1.77
C LYS A 80 -13.35 -0.63 -2.06
N GLN A 81 -13.04 -1.88 -2.39
CA GLN A 81 -11.67 -2.29 -2.68
C GLN A 81 -11.06 -1.50 -3.86
N ILE A 82 -11.82 -1.29 -4.93
CA ILE A 82 -11.37 -0.49 -6.08
C ILE A 82 -11.05 0.95 -5.64
N LEU A 83 -11.88 1.57 -4.80
CA LEU A 83 -11.61 2.91 -4.28
C LEU A 83 -10.34 2.94 -3.41
N TYR A 84 -10.12 1.92 -2.56
CA TYR A 84 -8.88 1.81 -1.77
C TYR A 84 -7.64 1.64 -2.66
N ASP A 85 -7.70 0.77 -3.66
CA ASP A 85 -6.59 0.53 -4.59
C ASP A 85 -6.29 1.78 -5.43
N ALA A 86 -7.30 2.61 -5.71
CA ALA A 86 -7.16 3.93 -6.32
C ALA A 86 -6.68 5.04 -5.36
N GLY A 87 -6.42 4.71 -4.09
CA GLY A 87 -5.98 5.66 -3.06
C GLY A 87 -7.08 6.55 -2.49
N ILE A 88 -8.34 6.29 -2.83
CA ILE A 88 -9.50 7.05 -2.33
C ILE A 88 -9.98 6.42 -1.02
N HIS A 89 -9.67 7.11 0.07
CA HIS A 89 -10.02 6.70 1.41
C HIS A 89 -11.24 7.47 1.90
N SER A 90 -12.11 6.79 2.65
CA SER A 90 -13.24 7.46 3.32
C SER A 90 -12.76 8.07 4.64
N HIS A 91 -13.08 9.34 4.87
CA HIS A 91 -12.80 10.06 6.11
C HIS A 91 -14.03 10.85 6.57
N VAL A 92 -14.18 11.02 7.88
CA VAL A 92 -15.20 11.90 8.45
C VAL A 92 -14.69 13.34 8.42
N ALA A 93 -15.43 14.24 7.77
CA ALA A 93 -15.07 15.66 7.72
C ALA A 93 -15.17 16.31 9.12
N ALA A 94 -14.17 17.11 9.49
CA ALA A 94 -14.20 17.87 10.73
C ALA A 94 -15.35 18.89 10.74
N LYS A 95 -16.05 19.04 11.87
CA LYS A 95 -17.07 20.08 12.06
C LYS A 95 -16.39 21.45 12.01
N LYS A 96 -16.66 22.24 10.97
CA LYS A 96 -16.10 23.59 10.79
C LYS A 96 -17.24 24.61 10.81
N PRO A 97 -17.06 25.78 11.45
CA PRO A 97 -18.03 26.86 11.32
C PRO A 97 -18.12 27.29 9.85
N PHE A 98 -19.32 27.64 9.41
CA PHE A 98 -19.53 28.16 8.06
C PHE A 98 -18.86 29.54 7.91
N ILE A 99 -17.99 29.68 6.92
CA ILE A 99 -17.29 30.94 6.62
C ILE A 99 -17.85 31.48 5.32
N SER A 100 -18.52 32.64 5.38
CA SER A 100 -18.98 33.32 4.18
C SER A 100 -17.81 33.82 3.34
N LYS A 101 -18.04 34.05 2.04
CA LYS A 101 -17.01 34.61 1.13
C LYS A 101 -16.42 35.91 1.67
N ARG A 102 -17.26 36.80 2.22
CA ARG A 102 -16.85 38.07 2.84
C ARG A 102 -15.87 37.83 4.00
N TYR A 103 -16.19 36.91 4.91
CA TYR A 103 -15.33 36.61 6.06
C TYR A 103 -14.04 35.90 5.65
N ALA A 104 -14.08 35.02 4.65
CA ALA A 104 -12.88 34.39 4.10
C ALA A 104 -11.92 35.44 3.53
N SER A 105 -12.41 36.39 2.74
CA SER A 105 -11.60 37.48 2.20
C SER A 105 -11.00 38.35 3.32
N ALA A 106 -11.80 38.73 4.32
CA ALA A 106 -11.31 39.52 5.45
C ALA A 106 -10.19 38.81 6.22
N ARG A 107 -10.31 37.48 6.42
CA ARG A 107 -9.27 36.66 7.06
C ARG A 107 -7.98 36.64 6.24
N ILE A 108 -8.07 36.46 4.91
CA ILE A 108 -6.90 36.49 4.02
C ILE A 108 -6.22 37.86 4.07
N SER A 109 -6.98 38.95 3.95
CA SER A 109 -6.43 40.31 4.03
C SER A 109 -5.75 40.59 5.37
N TRP A 110 -6.29 40.07 6.48
CA TRP A 110 -5.66 40.18 7.79
C TRP A 110 -4.33 39.40 7.84
N CYS A 111 -4.32 38.15 7.36
CA CYS A 111 -3.09 37.35 7.31
C CYS A 111 -2.01 38.02 6.46
N GLU A 112 -2.36 38.53 5.28
CA GLU A 112 -1.40 39.23 4.40
C GLU A 112 -0.84 40.50 5.05
N LYS A 113 -1.68 41.26 5.76
CA LYS A 113 -1.25 42.49 6.44
C LYS A 113 -0.22 42.22 7.54
N TYR A 114 -0.32 41.09 8.23
CA TYR A 114 0.53 40.76 9.37
C TYR A 114 1.49 39.59 9.12
N LYS A 115 1.68 39.16 7.87
CA LYS A 115 2.53 38.00 7.53
C LYS A 115 3.99 38.15 7.95
N GLU A 116 4.51 39.38 7.93
CA GLU A 116 5.89 39.71 8.30
C GLU A 116 6.06 39.99 9.80
N LYS A 117 4.98 39.98 10.61
CA LYS A 117 5.12 40.24 12.05
C LYS A 117 5.87 39.10 12.72
N THR A 118 6.88 39.46 13.51
CA THR A 118 7.69 38.50 14.26
C THR A 118 7.06 38.14 15.60
N ALA A 119 7.58 37.10 16.26
CA ALA A 119 7.11 36.70 17.59
C ALA A 119 7.24 37.84 18.64
N ARG A 120 8.28 38.67 18.55
CA ARG A 120 8.44 39.84 19.45
C ARG A 120 7.35 40.87 19.25
N ASP A 121 6.92 41.04 18.00
CA ASP A 121 5.86 41.96 17.63
C ASP A 121 4.48 41.49 18.13
N TRP A 122 4.29 40.17 18.26
CA TRP A 122 3.08 39.58 18.84
C TRP A 122 3.11 39.55 20.37
N ALA A 123 4.29 39.45 20.99
CA ALA A 123 4.44 39.52 22.45
C ALA A 123 4.00 40.87 23.04
N GLN A 124 3.91 41.91 22.21
CA GLN A 124 3.40 43.23 22.59
C GLN A 124 1.86 43.35 22.47
N VAL A 125 1.17 42.31 21.99
CA VAL A 125 -0.28 42.31 21.77
C VAL A 125 -0.96 41.45 22.83
N ILE A 126 -1.91 42.02 23.56
CA ILE A 126 -2.80 41.27 24.45
C ILE A 126 -4.03 40.88 23.65
N PHE A 127 -4.32 39.58 23.61
CA PHE A 127 -5.55 39.05 23.01
C PHE A 127 -6.56 38.75 24.10
N SER A 128 -7.80 39.18 23.90
CA SER A 128 -8.95 38.84 24.75
C SER A 128 -10.07 38.30 23.88
N ASP A 129 -10.71 37.24 24.35
CA ASP A 129 -11.93 36.68 23.75
C ASP A 129 -12.94 36.42 24.88
N GLU A 130 -14.22 36.46 24.57
CA GLU A 130 -15.29 36.18 25.51
C GLU A 130 -15.75 34.72 25.33
N SER A 131 -15.85 33.98 26.43
CA SER A 131 -16.40 32.62 26.41
C SER A 131 -17.54 32.49 27.41
N SER A 132 -18.60 31.81 27.00
CA SER A 132 -19.74 31.51 27.86
C SER A 132 -19.43 30.30 28.73
N ILE A 133 -19.69 30.41 30.03
CA ILE A 133 -19.59 29.30 30.99
C ILE A 133 -21.01 28.90 31.38
N GLU A 134 -21.39 27.65 31.11
CA GLU A 134 -22.67 27.10 31.55
C GLU A 134 -22.57 26.64 33.01
N ILE A 135 -23.31 27.29 33.90
CA ILE A 135 -23.38 26.91 35.32
C ILE A 135 -24.62 26.02 35.50
N GLY A 136 -24.43 24.70 35.53
CA GLY A 136 -25.45 23.73 35.92
C GLY A 136 -25.91 22.77 34.82
N LYS A 137 -25.13 21.71 34.56
CA LYS A 137 -25.73 20.42 34.17
C LYS A 137 -26.01 19.65 35.46
N GLN A 138 -27.27 19.57 35.86
CA GLN A 138 -27.65 18.53 36.84
C GLN A 138 -27.32 17.18 36.19
N SER A 139 -26.44 16.43 36.86
CA SER A 139 -26.03 15.09 36.44
C SER A 139 -27.18 14.10 36.57
#